data_AF-A0A1I3ZX23-F1
#
_entry.id   AF-A0A1I3ZX23-F1
#
_cell.length_a   1.000
_cell.length_b   1.000
_cell.length_c   1.000
_cell.angle_alpha   90.00
_cell.angle_beta   90.00
_cell.angle_gamma   90.00
#
_symmetry.space_group_name_H-M   'P 1'
#
loop_
_entity.id
_entity.type
_entity.pdbx_description
1 polymer ?
#
loop_
_entity_poly.entity_id
_entity_poly.type
_entity_poly.pdbx_seq_one_letter_code
_entity_poly.pdbx_strand_id
1 'polypeptide(L)' 'MGLDLRVNEPWFTTGALQLAVFAILLCAVFTIIYTVVPRFLRGICNAAAMLGGIYLFAKWIS' A
#
# COMPACT_ATOMS: atom_id res chain seq x y z
N MET A 1 -1.53 -7.31 28.23
CA MET A 1 -2.46 -7.85 27.21
C MET A 1 -1.62 -8.53 26.16
N GLY A 2 -1.45 -9.85 26.27
CA GLY A 2 -0.77 -10.64 25.24
C GLY A 2 -1.58 -10.56 23.96
N LEU A 3 -0.91 -10.22 22.85
CA LEU A 3 -1.53 -10.20 21.53
C LEU A 3 -1.89 -11.65 21.20
N ASP A 4 -3.13 -12.04 21.47
CA ASP A 4 -3.64 -13.37 21.21
C ASP A 4 -3.78 -13.53 19.69
N LEU A 5 -2.72 -13.99 19.05
CA LEU A 5 -2.63 -14.28 17.62
C LEU A 5 -3.45 -15.52 17.20
N ARG A 6 -4.33 -16.01 18.07
CA ARG A 6 -5.20 -17.17 17.82
C ARG A 6 -6.60 -16.81 17.35
N VAL A 7 -6.86 -15.55 17.03
CA VAL A 7 -8.13 -15.14 16.40
C VAL A 7 -8.09 -15.58 14.93
N ASN A 8 -8.41 -16.86 14.71
CA ASN A 8 -8.68 -17.45 13.41
C ASN A 8 -10.02 -16.95 12.90
N GLU A 9 -10.15 -15.63 12.76
CA GLU A 9 -11.31 -15.02 12.17
C GLU A 9 -10.98 -14.58 10.75
N PRO A 10 -11.78 -15.00 9.75
CA PRO A 10 -11.43 -14.88 8.33
C PRO A 10 -11.27 -13.42 7.85
N TRP A 11 -11.91 -12.45 8.52
CA TRP A 11 -11.75 -11.00 8.30
C TRP A 11 -10.34 -10.47 8.59
N PHE A 12 -9.63 -11.03 9.59
CA PHE A 12 -8.29 -10.57 9.96
C PHE A 12 -7.26 -11.06 8.95
N THR A 13 -7.42 -12.30 8.45
CA THR A 13 -6.60 -12.85 7.37
C THR A 13 -6.81 -12.14 6.05
N THR A 14 -8.05 -11.73 5.73
CA THR A 14 -8.34 -11.03 4.47
C THR A 14 -7.84 -9.59 4.49
N GLY A 15 -8.02 -8.86 5.60
CA GLY A 15 -7.46 -7.51 5.75
C GLY A 15 -5.93 -7.47 5.72
N ALA A 16 -5.27 -8.43 6.38
CA ALA A 16 -3.81 -8.56 6.34
C ALA A 16 -3.30 -8.89 4.93
N LEU A 17 -4.01 -9.74 4.19
CA LEU A 17 -3.65 -10.11 2.82
C LEU A 17 -3.85 -8.95 1.84
N GLN A 18 -4.92 -8.17 1.99
CA GLN A 18 -5.15 -6.94 1.23
C GLN A 18 -4.04 -5.91 1.48
N LEU A 19 -3.63 -5.73 2.74
CA LEU A 19 -2.53 -4.82 3.09
C LEU A 19 -1.20 -5.29 2.50
N ALA A 20 -0.92 -6.60 2.54
CA ALA A 20 0.27 -7.18 1.93
C ALA A 20 0.31 -6.96 0.40
N VAL A 21 -0.81 -7.20 -0.30
CA VAL A 21 -0.92 -6.96 -1.75
C VAL A 21 -0.75 -5.47 -2.06
N PHE A 22 -1.34 -4.59 -1.26
CA PHE A 22 -1.19 -3.15 -1.43
C PHE A 22 0.26 -2.70 -1.26
N ALA A 23 0.96 -3.19 -0.23
CA ALA A 23 2.36 -2.87 -0.01
C ALA A 23 3.25 -3.27 -1.20
N ILE A 24 3.02 -4.45 -1.78
CA ILE A 24 3.75 -4.93 -2.97
C ILE A 24 3.49 -4.02 -4.18
N LEU A 25 2.22 -3.66 -4.44
CA LEU A 25 1.86 -2.75 -5.51
C LEU A 25 2.51 -1.37 -5.34
N LEU A 26 2.55 -0.85 -4.11
CA LEU A 26 3.14 0.45 -3.79
C LEU A 26 4.66 0.43 -4.02
N CYS A 27 5.34 -0.66 -3.65
CA CYS A 27 6.74 -0.88 -4.02
C CYS A 27 6.96 -0.84 -5.53
N ALA A 28 6.13 -1.54 -6.31
CA ALA A 28 6.23 -1.55 -7.77
C ALA A 28 6.05 -0.14 -8.38
N VAL A 29 5.07 0.62 -7.88
CA VAL A 29 4.82 2.01 -8.31
C VAL A 29 6.02 2.90 -8.02
N PHE A 30 6.62 2.80 -6.82
CA PHE A 30 7.83 3.55 -6.53
C PHE A 30 8.99 3.14 -7.43
N THR A 31 9.18 1.85 -7.71
CA THR A 31 10.20 1.41 -8.67
C THR A 31 10.02 2.08 -10.03
N ILE A 32 8.78 2.16 -10.54
CA ILE A 32 8.47 2.84 -11.82
C ILE A 32 8.78 4.34 -11.73
N ILE A 33 8.43 5.00 -10.62
CA ILE A 33 8.72 6.43 -10.45
C ILE A 33 10.23 6.68 -10.45
N TYR A 34 11.00 5.85 -9.76
CA TYR A 34 12.46 6.01 -9.71
C TYR A 34 13.16 5.69 -11.03
N THR A 35 12.60 4.81 -11.87
CA THR A 35 13.17 4.46 -13.18
C THR A 35 12.78 5.45 -14.28
N VAL A 36 11.55 5.96 -14.28
CA VAL A 36 11.02 6.79 -15.39
C VAL A 36 11.09 8.28 -15.08
N VAL A 37 10.89 8.71 -13.83
CA VAL A 37 10.68 10.12 -13.51
C VAL A 37 12.01 10.85 -13.26
N PRO A 38 12.23 12.02 -13.89
CA PRO A 38 13.42 12.83 -13.69
C PRO A 38 13.52 13.36 -12.25
N ARG A 39 14.74 13.50 -11.74
CA ARG A 39 15.06 13.69 -10.31
C ARG A 39 14.30 14.84 -9.64
N PHE A 40 14.03 15.92 -10.38
CA PHE A 40 13.32 17.11 -9.89
C PHE A 40 11.82 16.89 -9.65
N LEU A 41 11.19 15.96 -10.38
CA LEU A 41 9.76 15.67 -10.26
C LEU A 41 9.45 14.52 -9.31
N ARG A 42 10.46 13.78 -8.84
CA ARG A 42 10.29 12.59 -7.99
C ARG A 42 9.55 12.89 -6.69
N GLY A 43 9.79 14.05 -6.07
CA GLY A 43 9.09 14.44 -4.84
C GLY A 43 7.58 14.54 -5.03
N ILE A 44 7.15 15.21 -6.11
CA ILE A 44 5.74 15.39 -6.45
C ILE A 44 5.12 14.05 -6.87
N CYS A 45 5.80 13.27 -7.71
CA CYS A 45 5.30 11.95 -8.12
C CYS A 45 5.18 10.98 -6.95
N ASN A 46 6.12 10.98 -6.00
CA ASN A 46 6.05 10.15 -4.80
C ASN A 46 4.87 10.55 -3.90
N ALA A 47 4.66 11.84 -3.69
CA ALA A 47 3.54 12.35 -2.91
C ALA A 47 2.18 12.00 -3.57
N ALA A 48 2.08 12.18 -4.89
CA ALA A 48 0.89 11.83 -5.65
C ALA A 48 0.60 10.32 -5.61
N ALA A 49 1.64 9.47 -5.73
CA ALA A 49 1.51 8.02 -5.64
C ALA A 49 1.09 7.56 -4.24
N MET A 50 1.59 8.20 -3.18
CA MET A 50 1.15 7.92 -1.81
C MET A 50 -0.32 8.33 -1.59
N LEU A 51 -0.69 9.56 -1.94
CA LEU A 51 -2.06 10.05 -1.76
C LEU A 51 -3.07 9.24 -2.60
N GLY A 52 -2.75 8.98 -3.86
CA GLY A 52 -3.56 8.14 -4.74
C GLY A 52 -3.61 6.69 -4.28
N GLY A 53 -2.48 6.14 -3.79
CA GLY A 53 -2.39 4.79 -3.24
C GLY A 53 -3.28 4.62 -2.02
N ILE A 54 -3.22 5.54 -1.04
CA ILE A 54 -4.07 5.50 0.15
C ILE A 54 -5.55 5.60 -0.23
N TYR A 55 -5.91 6.46 -1.18
CA TYR A 55 -7.28 6.55 -1.68
C TYR A 55 -7.77 5.26 -2.33
N LEU A 56 -6.96 4.65 -3.21
CA LEU A 56 -7.30 3.37 -3.85
C LEU A 56 -7.43 2.25 -2.84
N PHE A 57 -6.55 2.21 -1.83
CA PHE A 57 -6.61 1.24 -0.75
C PHE A 57 -7.86 1.40 0.10
N ALA A 58 -8.20 2.65 0.48
CA ALA A 58 -9.41 2.95 1.22
C ALA A 58 -10.67 2.56 0.43
N LYS A 59 -10.71 2.81 -0.88
CA LYS A 59 -11.81 2.37 -1.75
C LYS A 59 -11.89 0.86 -1.89
N TRP A 60 -10.75 0.16 -1.83
CA TRP A 60 -10.70 -1.30 -1.99
C TRP A 60 -11.14 -2.05 -0.73
N ILE A 61 -10.95 -1.45 0.46
CA ILE A 61 -11.41 -1.98 1.74
C ILE A 61 -12.88 -1.61 2.04
N SER A 62 -13.38 -0.51 1.48
CA SER A 62 -14.79 -0.07 1.61
C SER A 62 -15.76 -0.97 0.84
#